data_AF-A0A7Y4T6S4-F1
#
_entry.id   AF-A0A7Y4T6S4-F1
#
_cell.length_a   1.000
_cell.length_b   1.000
_cell.length_c   1.000
_cell.angle_alpha   90.00
_cell.angle_beta   90.00
_cell.angle_gamma   90.00
#
_symmetry.space_group_name_H-M   'P 1'
#
loop_
_entity.id
_entity.type
_entity.pdbx_description
1 polymer ?
#
loop_
_entity_poly.entity_id
_entity_poly.type
_entity_poly.pdbx_seq_one_letter_code
_entity_poly.pdbx_strand_id
1 'polypeptide(L)'
;MNRWLQFQGFSVPSVTWGMHYNTRTILYELQRAAGVQLPSFDWVVRKSDGSKAYVDALRHCIDASTPEELAGLKAAVSSETRRCFEAADSFLITLGLSDIWEVDVGGQMIALNRAPYQDALSSVGPSQQEAFNRFLTVQECTEDIVRIVDTIRKNKQPNIPIVLTVSPVPLKHASRYCHPHIANSRSKATLLSAVFSFIERDACDQPVSYFPSFEFFDTNPLKIDLWQRDGRHPTAQAISCVAEHFVKAYSLAHVEIKPGFSVPIFD
;
A
#
# COMPACT_ATOMS: atom_id res chain seq x y z
N MET A 1 -2.53 11.71 2.22
CA MET A 1 -1.78 12.33 1.11
C MET A 1 -2.59 12.40 -0.17
N ASN A 2 -2.91 11.29 -0.85
CA ASN A 2 -3.57 11.29 -2.18
C ASN A 2 -4.82 12.19 -2.27
N ARG A 3 -5.77 12.08 -1.34
CA ARG A 3 -6.98 12.94 -1.32
C ARG A 3 -6.65 14.42 -1.25
N TRP A 4 -5.64 14.79 -0.48
CA TRP A 4 -5.20 16.18 -0.35
C TRP A 4 -4.52 16.65 -1.64
N LEU A 5 -3.63 15.85 -2.22
CA LEU A 5 -2.98 16.16 -3.50
C LEU A 5 -4.02 16.36 -4.61
N GLN A 6 -5.01 15.47 -4.71
CA GLN A 6 -6.13 15.61 -5.66
C GLN A 6 -6.92 16.89 -5.42
N PHE A 7 -7.24 17.22 -4.17
CA PHE A 7 -7.92 18.46 -3.81
C PHE A 7 -7.13 19.71 -4.24
N GLN A 8 -5.80 19.68 -4.07
CA GLN A 8 -4.93 20.76 -4.53
C GLN A 8 -4.81 20.83 -6.06
N GLY A 9 -5.22 19.79 -6.79
CA GLY A 9 -5.23 19.74 -8.25
C GLY A 9 -4.06 18.95 -8.86
N PHE A 10 -3.31 18.20 -8.06
CA PHE A 10 -2.32 17.27 -8.57
C PHE A 10 -3.01 16.10 -9.28
N SER A 11 -2.43 15.68 -10.40
CA SER A 11 -2.89 14.49 -11.13
C SER A 11 -2.45 13.22 -10.41
N VAL A 12 -3.25 12.77 -9.44
CA VAL A 12 -3.05 11.48 -8.75
C VAL A 12 -4.00 10.44 -9.35
N PRO A 13 -3.49 9.29 -9.80
CA PRO A 13 -4.32 8.29 -10.47
C PRO A 13 -5.40 7.74 -9.54
N SER A 14 -6.61 7.58 -10.08
CA SER A 14 -7.74 6.96 -9.39
C SER A 14 -7.76 5.45 -9.66
N VAL A 15 -6.73 4.74 -9.19
CA VAL A 15 -6.63 3.29 -9.35
C VAL A 15 -7.65 2.55 -8.48
N THR A 16 -8.23 1.47 -9.04
CA THR A 16 -9.36 0.74 -8.46
C THR A 16 -8.96 -0.49 -7.63
N TRP A 17 -7.68 -0.89 -7.61
CA TRP A 17 -7.20 -2.04 -6.83
C TRP A 17 -7.12 -1.80 -5.31
N GLY A 18 -7.52 -0.62 -4.84
CA GLY A 18 -7.62 -0.27 -3.43
C GLY A 18 -6.28 0.10 -2.81
N MET A 19 -6.05 -0.29 -1.55
CA MET A 19 -4.83 0.05 -0.82
C MET A 19 -3.94 -1.20 -0.66
N HIS A 20 -2.64 -1.04 -0.91
CA HIS A 20 -1.59 -1.98 -0.55
C HIS A 20 -0.74 -1.39 0.58
N TYR A 21 -0.51 -2.15 1.64
CA TYR A 21 0.17 -1.64 2.83
C TYR A 21 1.55 -2.26 3.06
N ASN A 22 1.80 -3.47 2.57
CA ASN A 22 3.08 -4.15 2.76
C ASN A 22 3.93 -4.10 1.49
N THR A 23 5.24 -4.19 1.65
CA THR A 23 6.20 -4.13 0.54
C THR A 23 5.93 -5.19 -0.52
N ARG A 24 5.53 -6.40 -0.13
CA ARG A 24 5.32 -7.53 -1.03
C ARG A 24 4.17 -7.33 -2.01
N THR A 25 3.03 -6.84 -1.51
CA THR A 25 1.83 -6.60 -2.34
C THR A 25 1.97 -5.33 -3.19
N ILE A 26 2.68 -4.30 -2.69
CA ILE A 26 3.09 -3.14 -3.48
C ILE A 26 3.99 -3.60 -4.64
N LEU A 27 4.97 -4.46 -4.36
CA LEU A 27 5.85 -5.05 -5.39
C LEU A 27 5.02 -5.78 -6.45
N TYR A 28 4.07 -6.62 -6.04
CA TYR A 28 3.22 -7.35 -6.99
C TYR A 28 2.46 -6.41 -7.93
N GLU A 29 1.84 -5.35 -7.39
CA GLU A 29 1.07 -4.45 -8.24
C GLU A 29 1.95 -3.63 -9.20
N LEU A 30 3.13 -3.18 -8.75
CA LEU A 30 4.07 -2.48 -9.63
C LEU A 30 4.66 -3.41 -10.71
N GLN A 31 4.95 -4.67 -10.39
CA GLN A 31 5.39 -5.66 -11.36
C GLN A 31 4.29 -5.98 -12.39
N ARG A 32 3.04 -6.12 -11.97
CA ARG A 32 1.89 -6.26 -12.89
C ARG A 32 1.75 -5.03 -13.79
N ALA A 33 1.91 -3.84 -13.23
CA ALA A 33 1.88 -2.59 -13.99
C ALA A 33 2.98 -2.52 -15.06
N ALA A 34 4.16 -3.07 -14.74
CA ALA A 34 5.28 -3.23 -15.67
C ALA A 34 5.10 -4.42 -16.65
N GLY A 35 3.98 -5.13 -16.63
CA GLY A 35 3.68 -6.24 -17.54
C GLY A 35 4.25 -7.60 -17.13
N VAL A 36 4.76 -7.74 -15.90
CA VAL A 36 5.21 -9.03 -15.37
C VAL A 36 4.00 -9.88 -15.02
N GLN A 37 3.96 -11.11 -15.54
CA GLN A 37 2.96 -12.08 -15.11
C GLN A 37 3.32 -12.63 -13.73
N LEU A 38 2.37 -12.50 -12.80
CA LEU A 38 2.50 -12.96 -11.43
C LEU A 38 1.40 -13.96 -11.09
N PRO A 39 1.61 -14.79 -10.07
CA PRO A 39 0.56 -15.65 -9.55
C PRO A 39 -0.71 -14.88 -9.21
N SER A 40 -1.83 -15.58 -9.39
CA SER A 40 -3.17 -15.10 -9.10
C SER A 40 -3.81 -16.04 -8.09
N PHE A 41 -4.54 -15.48 -7.13
CA PHE A 41 -5.27 -16.26 -6.14
C PHE A 41 -6.61 -15.60 -5.88
N ASP A 42 -7.69 -16.38 -6.05
CA ASP A 42 -9.06 -15.89 -5.91
C ASP A 42 -9.79 -16.68 -4.82
N TRP A 43 -10.57 -15.97 -4.00
CA TRP A 43 -11.44 -16.56 -3.01
C TRP A 43 -12.86 -16.73 -3.54
N VAL A 44 -13.55 -17.74 -3.03
CA VAL A 44 -15.01 -17.86 -3.11
C VAL A 44 -15.58 -17.57 -1.73
N VAL A 45 -16.38 -16.52 -1.61
CA VAL A 45 -16.96 -16.07 -0.35
C VAL A 45 -18.48 -16.23 -0.42
N ARG A 46 -19.10 -16.76 0.64
CA ARG A 46 -20.56 -16.79 0.76
C ARG A 46 -21.05 -15.47 1.36
N LYS A 47 -21.98 -14.80 0.69
CA LYS A 47 -22.64 -13.58 1.18
C LYS A 47 -23.75 -13.94 2.18
N SER A 48 -24.20 -12.94 2.94
CA SER A 48 -25.27 -13.09 3.94
C SER A 48 -26.61 -13.55 3.35
N ASP A 49 -26.86 -13.23 2.08
CA ASP A 49 -28.04 -13.68 1.32
C ASP A 49 -27.91 -15.12 0.75
N GLY A 50 -26.80 -15.81 1.05
CA GLY A 50 -26.51 -17.16 0.57
C GLY A 50 -25.89 -17.23 -0.82
N SER A 51 -25.79 -16.12 -1.55
CA SER A 51 -25.11 -16.06 -2.85
C SER A 51 -23.59 -16.21 -2.69
N LYS A 52 -22.90 -16.50 -3.80
CA LYS A 52 -21.43 -16.58 -3.85
C LYS A 52 -20.86 -15.30 -4.46
N ALA A 53 -19.71 -14.89 -3.95
CA ALA A 53 -18.85 -13.87 -4.53
C ALA A 53 -17.50 -14.50 -4.87
N TYR A 54 -16.92 -14.09 -5.99
CA TYR A 54 -15.55 -14.40 -6.37
C TYR A 54 -14.72 -13.15 -6.13
N VAL A 55 -13.63 -13.26 -5.37
CA VAL A 55 -12.86 -12.11 -4.87
C VAL A 55 -11.40 -12.26 -5.21
N ASP A 56 -10.77 -11.23 -5.76
CA ASP A 56 -9.31 -11.18 -5.93
C ASP A 56 -8.64 -11.08 -4.54
N ALA A 57 -7.87 -12.08 -4.15
CA ALA A 57 -7.22 -12.08 -2.83
C ALA A 57 -5.99 -11.16 -2.77
N LEU A 58 -5.51 -10.70 -3.93
CA LEU A 58 -4.30 -9.90 -4.08
C LEU A 58 -4.59 -8.42 -4.26
N ARG A 59 -5.87 -8.00 -4.33
CA ARG A 59 -6.32 -6.60 -4.44
C ARG A 59 -7.53 -6.35 -3.53
N HIS A 60 -7.80 -5.09 -3.19
CA HIS A 60 -8.92 -4.72 -2.33
C HIS A 60 -10.09 -4.17 -3.17
N CYS A 61 -11.33 -4.50 -2.79
CA CYS A 61 -12.57 -4.10 -3.50
C CYS A 61 -12.70 -4.62 -4.95
N ILE A 62 -12.10 -5.77 -5.28
CA ILE A 62 -12.29 -6.43 -6.57
C ILE A 62 -13.01 -7.76 -6.36
N ASP A 63 -14.33 -7.74 -6.53
CA ASP A 63 -15.20 -8.92 -6.43
C ASP A 63 -16.28 -8.93 -7.53
N ALA A 64 -16.75 -10.12 -7.86
CA ALA A 64 -17.79 -10.34 -8.86
C ALA A 64 -18.72 -11.51 -8.49
N SER A 65 -19.82 -11.65 -9.21
CA SER A 65 -20.78 -12.75 -8.99
C SER A 65 -20.34 -14.04 -9.68
N THR A 66 -19.49 -13.94 -10.71
CA THR A 66 -18.96 -15.09 -11.47
C THR A 66 -17.43 -15.02 -11.63
N PRO A 67 -16.74 -16.15 -11.84
CA PRO A 67 -15.30 -16.18 -12.14
C PRO A 67 -14.93 -15.39 -13.39
N GLU A 68 -15.77 -15.45 -14.43
CA GLU A 68 -15.53 -14.81 -15.72
C GLU A 68 -15.61 -13.28 -15.60
N GLU A 69 -16.60 -12.78 -14.85
CA GLU A 69 -16.68 -11.35 -14.52
C GLU A 69 -15.47 -10.89 -13.69
N LEU A 70 -15.04 -11.69 -12.71
CA LEU A 70 -13.85 -11.37 -11.92
C LEU A 70 -12.61 -11.28 -12.81
N ALA A 71 -12.42 -12.23 -13.73
CA ALA A 71 -11.32 -12.21 -14.69
C ALA A 71 -11.35 -10.94 -15.57
N GLY A 72 -12.53 -10.55 -16.04
CA GLY A 72 -12.75 -9.30 -16.79
C GLY A 72 -12.39 -8.05 -15.98
N LEU A 73 -12.84 -7.97 -14.72
CA LEU A 73 -12.49 -6.88 -13.80
C LEU A 73 -10.98 -6.80 -13.57
N LYS A 74 -10.32 -7.94 -13.32
CA LYS A 74 -8.86 -8.01 -13.09
C LYS A 74 -8.06 -7.60 -14.33
N ALA A 75 -8.53 -7.93 -15.53
CA ALA A 75 -7.94 -7.47 -16.78
C ALA A 75 -8.10 -5.94 -16.94
N ALA A 76 -9.30 -5.41 -16.69
CA ALA A 76 -9.56 -3.97 -16.75
C ALA A 76 -8.70 -3.17 -15.75
N VAL A 77 -8.65 -3.62 -14.50
CA VAL A 77 -7.79 -3.05 -13.45
C VAL A 77 -6.33 -3.06 -13.88
N SER A 78 -5.84 -4.20 -14.41
CA SER A 78 -4.42 -4.30 -14.80
C SER A 78 -4.09 -3.41 -16.00
N SER A 79 -5.01 -3.24 -16.95
CA SER A 79 -4.86 -2.29 -18.06
C SER A 79 -4.81 -0.84 -17.56
N GLU A 80 -5.68 -0.47 -16.63
CA GLU A 80 -5.70 0.87 -16.04
C GLU A 80 -4.46 1.14 -15.18
N THR A 81 -4.01 0.17 -14.36
CA THR A 81 -2.77 0.28 -13.60
C THR A 81 -1.59 0.48 -14.55
N ARG A 82 -1.50 -0.29 -15.64
CA ARG A 82 -0.43 -0.16 -16.64
C ARG A 82 -0.42 1.23 -17.26
N ARG A 83 -1.58 1.75 -17.65
CA ARG A 83 -1.72 3.12 -18.20
C ARG A 83 -1.26 4.18 -17.20
N CYS A 84 -1.68 4.08 -15.94
CA CYS A 84 -1.27 4.99 -14.87
C CYS A 84 0.23 4.89 -14.60
N PHE A 85 0.76 3.67 -14.53
CA PHE A 85 2.18 3.44 -14.36
C PHE A 85 2.95 4.06 -15.51
N GLU A 86 2.61 3.80 -16.78
CA GLU A 86 3.25 4.37 -17.98
C GLU A 86 3.21 5.90 -18.02
N ALA A 87 2.10 6.53 -17.60
CA ALA A 87 1.95 7.97 -17.56
C ALA A 87 2.64 8.65 -16.35
N ALA A 88 3.00 7.89 -15.30
CA ALA A 88 3.58 8.45 -14.10
C ALA A 88 4.96 9.07 -14.36
N ASP A 89 5.14 10.29 -13.85
CA ASP A 89 6.34 11.11 -13.88
C ASP A 89 7.11 11.09 -12.54
N SER A 90 6.51 10.52 -11.49
CA SER A 90 7.05 10.41 -10.14
C SER A 90 6.33 9.31 -9.36
N PHE A 91 6.98 8.78 -8.32
CA PHE A 91 6.43 7.74 -7.45
C PHE A 91 6.53 8.14 -5.99
N LEU A 92 5.39 8.20 -5.30
CA LEU A 92 5.31 8.28 -3.83
C LEU A 92 4.80 6.93 -3.30
N ILE A 93 5.66 6.18 -2.64
CA ILE A 93 5.34 4.85 -2.12
C ILE A 93 5.24 4.93 -0.61
N THR A 94 4.02 4.73 -0.09
CA THR A 94 3.74 4.74 1.34
C THR A 94 3.67 3.31 1.87
N LEU A 95 4.62 2.94 2.74
CA LEU A 95 4.68 1.65 3.41
C LEU A 95 3.85 1.70 4.69
N GLY A 96 2.93 0.76 4.86
CA GLY A 96 1.97 0.73 5.96
C GLY A 96 2.31 -0.26 7.05
N LEU A 97 2.54 -1.53 6.69
CA LEU A 97 2.61 -2.66 7.62
C LEU A 97 3.63 -3.70 7.14
N SER A 98 4.31 -4.39 8.06
CA SER A 98 5.07 -5.61 7.74
C SER A 98 4.28 -6.89 8.04
N ASP A 99 3.11 -6.77 8.66
CA ASP A 99 2.15 -7.84 8.88
C ASP A 99 1.51 -8.28 7.55
N ILE A 100 1.62 -9.55 7.21
CA ILE A 100 1.09 -10.15 5.99
C ILE A 100 0.37 -11.47 6.27
N TRP A 101 -0.53 -11.80 5.34
CA TRP A 101 -1.09 -13.14 5.22
C TRP A 101 -0.48 -13.78 3.98
N GLU A 102 -0.10 -15.04 4.07
CA GLU A 102 0.45 -15.80 2.94
C GLU A 102 -0.29 -17.11 2.81
N VAL A 103 -0.38 -17.61 1.58
CA VAL A 103 -0.92 -18.93 1.24
C VAL A 103 0.07 -19.68 0.37
N ASP A 104 0.19 -21.00 0.58
CA ASP A 104 0.95 -21.88 -0.32
C ASP A 104 0.03 -22.33 -1.47
N VAL A 105 0.41 -22.00 -2.71
CA VAL A 105 -0.28 -22.48 -3.91
C VAL A 105 0.69 -23.34 -4.70
N GLY A 106 0.64 -24.66 -4.46
CA GLY A 106 1.42 -25.63 -5.22
C GLY A 106 2.94 -25.52 -5.00
N GLY A 107 3.39 -25.21 -3.78
CA GLY A 107 4.78 -25.01 -3.40
C GLY A 107 5.26 -23.56 -3.55
N GLN A 108 4.38 -22.64 -3.95
CA GLN A 108 4.68 -21.22 -4.08
C GLN A 108 3.95 -20.40 -3.02
N MET A 109 4.71 -19.74 -2.15
CA MET A 109 4.14 -18.80 -1.18
C MET A 109 3.70 -17.51 -1.88
N ILE A 110 2.43 -17.14 -1.68
CA ILE A 110 1.81 -15.93 -2.22
C ILE A 110 1.33 -15.05 -1.07
N ALA A 111 1.80 -13.81 -1.01
CA ALA A 111 1.30 -12.83 -0.05
C ALA A 111 -0.04 -12.23 -0.49
N LEU A 112 -1.01 -12.25 0.41
CA LEU A 112 -2.36 -11.74 0.23
C LEU A 112 -2.43 -10.27 0.63
N ASN A 113 -3.33 -9.51 0.01
CA ASN A 113 -3.48 -8.09 0.32
C ASN A 113 -4.18 -7.83 1.66
N ARG A 114 -4.89 -8.83 2.17
CA ARG A 114 -5.66 -8.76 3.41
C ARG A 114 -5.80 -10.13 4.05
N ALA A 115 -6.24 -10.12 5.31
CA ALA A 115 -6.68 -11.33 5.99
C ALA A 115 -7.79 -12.03 5.18
N PRO A 116 -7.77 -13.39 5.09
CA PRO A 116 -8.85 -14.16 4.50
C PRO A 116 -10.20 -13.86 5.16
N TYR A 117 -11.29 -13.98 4.38
CA TYR A 117 -12.63 -13.97 4.96
C TYR A 117 -12.85 -15.22 5.81
N GLN A 118 -13.60 -15.09 6.91
CA GLN A 118 -13.83 -16.18 7.87
C GLN A 118 -14.40 -17.45 7.21
N ASP A 119 -15.22 -17.29 6.16
CA ASP A 119 -15.81 -18.39 5.39
C ASP A 119 -15.29 -18.46 3.94
N ALA A 120 -14.13 -17.85 3.65
CA ALA A 120 -13.53 -17.94 2.31
C ALA A 120 -13.15 -19.40 1.99
N LEU A 121 -13.57 -19.90 0.83
CA LEU A 121 -13.03 -21.11 0.24
C LEU A 121 -12.02 -20.71 -0.85
N SER A 122 -10.99 -21.52 -1.07
CA SER A 122 -10.13 -21.34 -2.24
C SER A 122 -10.92 -21.67 -3.51
N SER A 123 -10.76 -20.87 -4.56
CA SER A 123 -11.25 -21.22 -5.90
C SER A 123 -10.40 -22.32 -6.56
N VAL A 124 -9.20 -22.57 -6.03
CA VAL A 124 -8.22 -23.54 -6.53
C VAL A 124 -7.78 -24.46 -5.37
N GLY A 125 -8.26 -25.70 -5.33
CA GLY A 125 -7.73 -26.70 -4.38
C GLY A 125 -8.04 -26.43 -2.89
N PRO A 126 -7.43 -27.17 -1.95
CA PRO A 126 -8.02 -27.42 -0.62
C PRO A 126 -8.33 -26.18 0.22
N SER A 127 -9.35 -26.34 1.08
CA SER A 127 -10.00 -25.34 1.93
C SER A 127 -9.07 -24.66 2.95
N GLN A 128 -9.36 -23.40 3.32
CA GLN A 128 -9.06 -22.60 4.54
C GLN A 128 -7.81 -22.81 5.42
N GLN A 129 -7.17 -23.97 5.43
CA GLN A 129 -6.06 -24.35 6.31
C GLN A 129 -4.69 -23.82 5.86
N GLU A 130 -4.59 -23.14 4.72
CA GLU A 130 -3.29 -22.85 4.08
C GLU A 130 -2.83 -21.39 4.20
N ALA A 131 -3.71 -20.48 4.66
CA ALA A 131 -3.34 -19.09 4.85
C ALA A 131 -2.86 -18.85 6.29
N PHE A 132 -1.61 -18.39 6.47
CA PHE A 132 -1.07 -18.05 7.78
C PHE A 132 -0.59 -16.61 7.83
N ASN A 133 -0.60 -16.08 9.05
CA ASN A 133 -0.20 -14.72 9.34
C ASN A 133 1.24 -14.69 9.87
N ARG A 134 2.05 -13.75 9.37
CA ARG A 134 3.38 -13.47 9.90
C ARG A 134 3.81 -12.04 9.61
N PHE A 135 4.91 -11.63 10.23
CA PHE A 135 5.58 -10.38 9.87
C PHE A 135 6.72 -10.67 8.90
N LEU A 136 6.82 -9.86 7.85
CA LEU A 136 8.03 -9.77 7.04
C LEU A 136 9.21 -9.34 7.91
N THR A 137 10.38 -9.90 7.63
CA THR A 137 11.65 -9.47 8.22
C THR A 137 12.14 -8.17 7.58
N VAL A 138 13.10 -7.51 8.23
CA VAL A 138 13.79 -6.34 7.65
C VAL A 138 14.40 -6.68 6.30
N GLN A 139 15.08 -7.83 6.20
CA GLN A 139 15.71 -8.28 4.95
C GLN A 139 14.69 -8.48 3.83
N GLU A 140 13.58 -9.18 4.09
CA GLU A 140 12.53 -9.39 3.08
C GLU A 140 11.93 -8.06 2.61
N CYS A 141 11.70 -7.11 3.54
CA CYS A 141 11.22 -5.78 3.18
C CYS A 141 12.24 -5.02 2.33
N THR A 142 13.53 -5.08 2.69
CA THR A 142 14.62 -4.46 1.92
C THR A 142 14.70 -5.03 0.50
N GLU A 143 14.62 -6.35 0.35
CA GLU A 143 14.64 -7.03 -0.94
C GLU A 143 13.42 -6.67 -1.79
N ASP A 144 12.24 -6.56 -1.19
CA ASP A 144 11.04 -6.07 -1.88
C ASP A 144 11.22 -4.62 -2.35
N ILE A 145 11.78 -3.73 -1.50
CA ILE A 145 12.07 -2.33 -1.86
C ILE A 145 13.06 -2.25 -3.03
N VAL A 146 14.14 -3.03 -3.00
CA VAL A 146 15.09 -3.12 -4.12
C VAL A 146 14.35 -3.49 -5.41
N ARG A 147 13.51 -4.54 -5.37
CA ARG A 147 12.75 -4.99 -6.54
C ARG A 147 11.72 -3.98 -7.01
N ILE A 148 11.09 -3.25 -6.11
CA ILE A 148 10.17 -2.14 -6.42
C ILE A 148 10.92 -1.06 -7.21
N VAL A 149 12.04 -0.59 -6.66
CA VAL A 149 12.84 0.48 -7.27
C VAL A 149 13.41 0.04 -8.61
N ASP A 150 13.93 -1.18 -8.72
CA ASP A 150 14.41 -1.76 -9.97
C ASP A 150 13.30 -1.86 -11.02
N THR A 151 12.10 -2.27 -10.61
CA THR A 151 10.95 -2.36 -11.52
C THR A 151 10.62 -0.99 -12.09
N ILE A 152 10.64 0.06 -11.26
CA ILE A 152 10.42 1.44 -11.70
C ILE A 152 11.55 1.88 -12.64
N ARG A 153 12.81 1.80 -12.20
CA ARG A 153 13.99 2.25 -12.96
C ARG A 153 14.13 1.57 -14.32
N LYS A 154 13.78 0.28 -14.44
CA LYS A 154 13.85 -0.47 -15.71
C LYS A 154 12.80 -0.05 -16.73
N ASN A 155 11.66 0.49 -16.28
CA ASN A 155 10.51 0.79 -17.14
C ASN A 155 10.24 2.29 -17.29
N LYS A 156 11.11 3.15 -16.74
CA LYS A 156 10.92 4.59 -16.69
C LYS A 156 12.12 5.33 -17.21
N GLN A 157 11.90 6.62 -17.51
CA GLN A 157 12.99 7.50 -17.89
C GLN A 157 14.08 7.48 -16.81
N PRO A 158 15.36 7.60 -17.21
CA PRO A 158 16.41 7.88 -16.24
C PRO A 158 15.97 9.05 -15.38
N ASN A 159 16.28 8.96 -14.10
CA ASN A 159 16.08 10.04 -13.15
C ASN A 159 14.64 10.30 -12.70
N ILE A 160 13.74 9.33 -12.85
CA ILE A 160 12.38 9.45 -12.32
C ILE A 160 12.40 9.59 -10.77
N PRO A 161 11.74 10.60 -10.19
CA PRO A 161 11.70 10.77 -8.74
C PRO A 161 10.96 9.61 -8.06
N ILE A 162 11.61 9.01 -7.05
CA ILE A 162 11.01 8.00 -6.18
C ILE A 162 11.17 8.48 -4.73
N VAL A 163 10.03 8.59 -4.03
CA VAL A 163 9.95 8.94 -2.62
C VAL A 163 9.32 7.79 -1.85
N LEU A 164 10.05 7.25 -0.88
CA LEU A 164 9.54 6.30 0.09
C LEU A 164 9.04 7.06 1.31
N THR A 165 7.99 6.54 1.96
CA THR A 165 7.52 7.07 3.24
C THR A 165 6.86 5.96 4.04
N VAL A 166 6.87 6.06 5.37
CA VAL A 166 6.13 5.15 6.25
C VAL A 166 4.83 5.83 6.69
N SER A 167 3.72 5.10 6.62
CA SER A 167 2.41 5.60 7.03
C SER A 167 2.35 5.80 8.54
N PRO A 168 1.81 6.93 9.03
CA PRO A 168 1.57 7.14 10.46
C PRO A 168 0.38 6.36 11.01
N VAL A 169 -0.53 5.90 10.14
CA VAL A 169 -1.82 5.34 10.56
C VAL A 169 -1.60 4.07 11.41
N PRO A 170 -2.18 4.02 12.64
CA PRO A 170 -2.07 2.86 13.51
C PRO A 170 -2.74 1.61 12.92
N LEU A 171 -2.11 0.46 13.16
CA LEU A 171 -2.66 -0.84 12.85
C LEU A 171 -3.96 -1.08 13.66
N LYS A 172 -5.06 -1.41 12.96
CA LYS A 172 -6.38 -1.64 13.58
C LYS A 172 -6.49 -2.99 14.29
N HIS A 173 -5.94 -4.03 13.66
CA HIS A 173 -6.03 -5.41 14.10
C HIS A 173 -4.68 -6.05 13.89
N ALA A 174 -4.21 -6.77 14.90
CA ALA A 174 -3.06 -7.65 14.79
C ALA A 174 -3.52 -9.09 14.94
N SER A 175 -2.63 -10.03 14.61
CA SER A 175 -2.87 -11.44 14.87
C SER A 175 -3.18 -11.72 16.34
N ARG A 176 -3.87 -12.83 16.61
CA ARG A 176 -4.30 -13.23 17.96
C ARG A 176 -3.16 -13.27 18.99
N TYR A 177 -1.91 -13.33 18.52
CA TYR A 177 -0.72 -13.52 19.35
C TYR A 177 0.05 -12.23 19.67
N CYS A 178 -0.40 -11.05 19.20
CA CYS A 178 0.30 -9.79 19.45
C CYS A 178 -0.70 -8.63 19.67
N HIS A 179 -0.44 -7.79 20.68
CA HIS A 179 -1.26 -6.59 20.90
C HIS A 179 -1.14 -5.64 19.69
N PRO A 180 -2.23 -5.02 19.19
CA PRO A 180 -2.18 -4.14 18.02
C PRO A 180 -1.13 -3.03 18.09
N HIS A 181 -0.94 -2.40 19.26
CA HIS A 181 0.12 -1.40 19.45
C HIS A 181 1.54 -1.99 19.31
N ILE A 182 1.79 -3.19 19.84
CA ILE A 182 3.10 -3.86 19.72
C ILE A 182 3.35 -4.22 18.26
N ALA A 183 2.35 -4.79 17.59
CA ALA A 183 2.41 -5.12 16.16
C ALA A 183 2.61 -3.89 15.28
N ASN A 184 1.98 -2.75 15.63
CA ASN A 184 2.19 -1.47 14.98
C ASN A 184 3.64 -1.02 15.12
N SER A 185 4.15 -0.91 16.36
CA SER A 185 5.53 -0.48 16.61
C SER A 185 6.55 -1.39 15.90
N ARG A 186 6.36 -2.72 15.98
CA ARG A 186 7.19 -3.69 15.25
C ARG A 186 7.17 -3.44 13.75
N SER A 187 5.98 -3.22 13.18
CA SER A 187 5.83 -2.95 11.74
C SER A 187 6.55 -1.69 11.32
N LYS A 188 6.34 -0.56 12.03
CA LYS A 188 6.98 0.71 11.68
C LYS A 188 8.50 0.63 11.79
N ALA A 189 9.00 0.03 12.88
CA ALA A 189 10.44 -0.18 13.06
C ALA A 189 11.04 -1.06 11.96
N THR A 190 10.39 -2.16 11.58
CA THR A 190 10.84 -3.05 10.50
C THR A 190 10.91 -2.30 9.17
N LEU A 191 9.87 -1.55 8.83
CA LEU A 191 9.80 -0.79 7.57
C LEU A 191 10.83 0.33 7.52
N LEU A 192 11.01 1.08 8.61
CA LEU A 192 12.05 2.12 8.71
C LEU A 192 13.44 1.53 8.53
N SER A 193 13.77 0.46 9.27
CA SER A 193 15.06 -0.22 9.13
C SER A 193 15.29 -0.73 7.70
N ALA A 194 14.24 -1.25 7.04
CA ALA A 194 14.35 -1.72 5.66
C ALA A 194 14.57 -0.58 4.66
N VAL A 195 13.84 0.52 4.79
CA VAL A 195 13.99 1.72 3.95
C VAL A 195 15.41 2.26 4.07
N PHE A 196 15.94 2.46 5.28
CA PHE A 196 17.28 3.00 5.45
C PHE A 196 18.37 1.99 5.06
N SER A 197 18.17 0.69 5.32
CA SER A 197 19.07 -0.35 4.80
C SER A 197 19.17 -0.35 3.27
N PHE A 198 18.06 -0.03 2.59
CA PHE A 198 18.05 0.12 1.14
C PHE A 198 18.76 1.41 0.72
N ILE A 199 18.37 2.56 1.28
CA ILE A 199 18.93 3.88 0.90
C ILE A 199 20.45 3.94 1.10
N GLU A 200 20.97 3.39 2.21
CA GLU A 200 22.41 3.34 2.48
C GLU A 200 23.19 2.51 1.47
N ARG A 201 22.54 1.52 0.84
CA ARG A 201 23.14 0.65 -0.19
C ARG A 201 22.93 1.17 -1.60
N ASP A 202 21.92 2.01 -1.82
CA ASP A 202 21.56 2.55 -3.13
C ASP A 202 22.59 3.62 -3.55
N ALA A 203 23.71 3.18 -4.12
CA ALA A 203 24.81 4.04 -4.57
C ALA A 203 24.54 4.70 -5.95
N CYS A 204 23.28 5.04 -6.24
CA CYS A 204 22.88 5.62 -7.52
C CYS A 204 23.05 7.14 -7.51
N ASP A 205 23.42 7.73 -8.65
CA ASP A 205 23.46 9.19 -8.87
C ASP A 205 22.07 9.86 -8.70
N GLN A 206 21.03 9.03 -8.61
CA GLN A 206 19.61 9.35 -8.52
C GLN A 206 19.02 8.69 -7.27
N PRO A 207 19.31 9.22 -6.07
CA PRO A 207 18.95 8.55 -4.84
C PRO A 207 17.43 8.53 -4.65
N VAL A 208 16.91 7.38 -4.29
CA VAL A 208 15.57 7.29 -3.71
C VAL A 208 15.56 8.06 -2.40
N SER A 209 14.58 8.94 -2.22
CA SER A 209 14.49 9.76 -1.00
C SER A 209 13.47 9.20 -0.01
N TYR A 210 13.60 9.58 1.26
CA TYR A 210 12.63 9.27 2.31
C TYR A 210 11.92 10.54 2.80
N PHE A 211 10.59 10.54 2.79
CA PHE A 211 9.78 11.60 3.39
C PHE A 211 9.25 11.17 4.77
N PRO A 212 9.45 11.97 5.84
CA PRO A 212 9.21 11.55 7.22
C PRO A 212 7.74 11.67 7.67
N SER A 213 6.78 11.14 6.89
CA SER A 213 5.35 11.24 7.24
C SER A 213 4.99 10.53 8.55
N PHE A 214 5.71 9.47 8.92
CA PHE A 214 5.49 8.75 10.18
C PHE A 214 5.93 9.62 11.36
N GLU A 215 7.12 10.21 11.27
CA GLU A 215 7.78 10.97 12.31
C GLU A 215 7.06 12.29 12.62
N PHE A 216 6.41 12.90 11.62
CA PHE A 216 5.50 14.03 11.84
C PHE A 216 4.39 13.70 12.85
N PHE A 217 3.88 12.48 12.82
CA PHE A 217 2.85 12.03 13.75
C PHE A 217 3.44 11.48 15.05
N ASP A 218 4.58 10.78 14.98
CA ASP A 218 5.22 10.16 16.14
C ASP A 218 5.77 11.22 17.13
N THR A 219 6.42 12.26 16.59
CA THR A 219 7.05 13.32 17.41
C THR A 219 6.16 14.54 17.64
N ASN A 220 5.09 14.69 16.84
CA ASN A 220 4.20 15.85 16.80
C ASN A 220 4.94 17.20 16.99
N PRO A 221 5.91 17.53 16.12
CA PRO A 221 6.79 18.69 16.35
C PRO A 221 6.01 20.01 16.32
N LEU A 222 4.85 20.02 15.68
CA LEU A 222 3.99 21.18 15.49
C LEU A 222 2.95 21.36 16.61
N LYS A 223 2.83 20.40 17.53
CA LYS A 223 1.90 20.43 18.66
C LYS A 223 0.45 20.70 18.24
N ILE A 224 0.02 20.03 17.18
CA ILE A 224 -1.36 20.10 16.67
C ILE A 224 -2.12 18.82 17.00
N ASP A 225 -3.44 18.85 16.85
CA ASP A 225 -4.28 17.66 16.93
C ASP A 225 -4.05 16.78 15.70
N LEU A 226 -3.37 15.66 15.91
CA LEU A 226 -2.99 14.75 14.83
C LEU A 226 -4.11 13.77 14.45
N TRP A 227 -4.86 13.32 15.44
CA TRP A 227 -5.86 12.25 15.32
C TRP A 227 -7.26 12.77 15.64
N GLN A 228 -8.26 12.21 14.97
CA GLN A 228 -9.66 12.37 15.33
C GLN A 228 -9.98 11.60 16.63
N ARG A 229 -11.22 11.68 17.12
CA ARG A 229 -11.62 11.11 18.42
C ARG A 229 -11.40 9.60 18.50
N ASP A 230 -11.50 8.91 17.37
CA ASP A 230 -11.24 7.47 17.27
C ASP A 230 -9.76 7.07 17.47
N GLY A 231 -8.86 8.05 17.58
CA GLY A 231 -7.43 7.84 17.80
C GLY A 231 -6.69 7.22 16.60
N ARG A 232 -7.30 7.23 15.41
CA ARG A 232 -6.76 6.50 14.24
C ARG A 232 -6.86 7.25 12.93
N HIS A 233 -7.95 7.96 12.67
CA HIS A 233 -8.05 8.76 11.45
C HIS A 233 -7.37 10.11 11.68
N PRO A 234 -6.47 10.57 10.80
CA PRO A 234 -5.88 11.89 10.95
C PRO A 234 -6.91 13.02 10.83
N THR A 235 -6.63 14.15 11.48
CA THR A 235 -7.40 15.38 11.27
C THR A 235 -7.10 15.98 9.87
N ALA A 236 -8.01 16.81 9.36
CA ALA A 236 -7.75 17.57 8.13
C ALA A 236 -6.53 18.50 8.27
N GLN A 237 -6.33 19.07 9.47
CA GLN A 237 -5.19 19.92 9.78
C GLN A 237 -3.87 19.13 9.70
N ALA A 238 -3.81 17.95 10.31
CA ALA A 238 -2.62 17.10 10.28
C ALA A 238 -2.27 16.65 8.87
N ILE A 239 -3.26 16.22 8.08
CA ILE A 239 -3.05 15.84 6.68
C ILE A 239 -2.54 17.03 5.86
N SER A 240 -3.17 18.19 5.99
CA SER A 240 -2.77 19.38 5.23
C SER A 240 -1.36 19.77 5.56
N CYS A 241 -1.01 19.81 6.86
CA CYS A 241 0.31 20.21 7.27
C CYS A 241 1.42 19.28 6.74
N VAL A 242 1.24 17.96 6.88
CA VAL A 242 2.23 16.99 6.37
C VAL A 242 2.31 17.05 4.83
N ALA A 243 1.18 17.23 4.15
CA ALA A 243 1.15 17.32 2.70
C ALA A 243 1.77 18.61 2.14
N GLU A 244 1.58 19.74 2.82
CA GLU A 244 2.25 21.00 2.48
C GLU A 244 3.76 20.89 2.62
N HIS A 245 4.26 20.24 3.68
CA HIS A 245 5.69 19.99 3.84
C HIS A 245 6.23 19.06 2.74
N PHE A 246 5.46 18.03 2.35
CA PHE A 246 5.82 17.17 1.23
C PHE A 246 5.95 17.98 -0.08
N VAL A 247 4.92 18.76 -0.42
CA VAL A 247 4.94 19.57 -1.65
C VAL A 247 6.07 20.60 -1.61
N LYS A 248 6.30 21.26 -0.47
CA LYS A 248 7.41 22.21 -0.32
C LYS A 248 8.78 21.56 -0.51
N ALA A 249 8.95 20.31 -0.10
CA ALA A 249 10.22 19.58 -0.23
C ALA A 249 10.47 19.04 -1.64
N TYR A 250 9.42 18.62 -2.35
CA TYR A 250 9.56 17.84 -3.60
C TYR A 250 9.02 18.53 -4.86
N SER A 251 8.24 19.60 -4.75
CA SER A 251 7.74 20.32 -5.93
C SER A 251 8.81 21.26 -6.49
N LEU A 252 9.01 21.21 -7.80
CA LEU A 252 9.88 22.14 -8.53
C LEU A 252 9.25 23.53 -8.67
N ALA A 253 7.92 23.61 -8.66
CA ALA A 253 7.17 24.84 -8.79
C ALA A 253 6.55 25.25 -7.45
N HIS A 254 6.37 26.56 -7.26
CA HIS A 254 5.55 27.06 -6.17
C HIS A 254 4.10 26.61 -6.37
N VAL A 255 3.50 26.00 -5.36
CA VAL A 255 2.12 25.53 -5.39
C VAL A 255 1.30 26.40 -4.46
N GLU A 256 0.28 27.07 -5.01
CA GLU A 256 -0.69 27.81 -4.21
C GLU A 256 -1.64 26.82 -3.53
N ILE A 257 -1.64 26.83 -2.19
CA ILE A 257 -2.44 25.91 -1.39
C ILE A 257 -3.88 26.43 -1.28
N LYS A 258 -4.82 25.66 -1.85
CA LYS A 258 -6.26 25.92 -1.74
C LYS A 258 -6.73 25.66 -0.30
N PRO A 259 -7.49 26.58 0.31
CA PRO A 259 -8.10 26.37 1.61
C PRO A 259 -9.30 25.42 1.52
N GLY A 260 -9.79 24.93 2.67
CA GLY A 260 -11.05 24.19 2.75
C GLY A 260 -10.94 22.68 2.56
N PHE A 261 -9.73 22.11 2.59
CA PHE A 261 -9.57 20.66 2.63
C PHE A 261 -10.26 20.07 3.87
N SER A 262 -11.04 19.02 3.68
CA SER A 262 -11.76 18.32 4.73
C SER A 262 -11.61 16.82 4.60
N VAL A 263 -11.87 16.11 5.69
CA VAL A 263 -11.87 14.65 5.75
C VAL A 263 -13.19 14.17 6.36
N PRO A 264 -13.62 12.94 6.06
CA PRO A 264 -14.74 12.34 6.78
C PRO A 264 -14.46 12.33 8.29
N ILE A 265 -15.50 12.59 9.07
CA ILE A 265 -15.45 12.61 10.53
C ILE A 265 -15.72 11.19 11.04
N PHE A 266 -14.82 10.72 11.88
CA PHE A 266 -14.90 9.44 12.59
C PHE A 266 -14.86 9.74 14.09
N ASP A 267 -15.91 9.32 14.78
CA ASP A 267 -16.03 9.41 16.25
C ASP A 267 -15.67 8.06 16.90
#